data_AF-A0AAJ5CH05-F1
#
_entry.id   AF-A0AAJ5CH05-F1
#
_cell.length_a   1.000
_cell.length_b   1.000
_cell.length_c   1.000
_cell.angle_alpha   90.00
_cell.angle_beta   90.00
_cell.angle_gamma   90.00
#
_symmetry.space_group_name_H-M   'P 1'
#
loop_
_entity.id
_entity.type
_entity.pdbx_description
1 polymer ?
#
loop_
_entity_poly.entity_id
_entity_poly.type
_entity_poly.pdbx_seq_one_letter_code
_entity_poly.pdbx_strand_id
1 'polypeptide(L)'
;MTRTLLNHRAEGPESAPPLLLGPSLGTSHALWDKVAPELSATHRVVRWDLPGHGGSAPDLIGPGATVGDLAALVLGLADSLGIERFAYAGVSLGGAVGLHLAVHHPERVTSLAVICSSAHFNGSKPWEERAELVRREGLAALAENANSRWFTPGFTVPRLIEDHRNADPEAYAACCDALAAFDLRDRLPEISVPTLLIAGRQDPATPPAHLREIADAVASATLVELPGASHLAPAQCPAAVLTALRAHIDGGAERGMEVRREVLGDAHVDRAQARQTPFTARFQDFISRYAWGEIWTDPTLSRRERSMITLTALVAHGHYDELAMHVRAARRNGLTPEEIGAVLLQTAVYCGVPAANSAFATAQRVLAEEEGDDGATG
;
A
#
# COMPACT_ATOMS: atom_id res chain seq x y z
N MET A 1 -12.39 -21.66 -30.07
CA MET A 1 -11.60 -22.23 -28.95
C MET A 1 -11.87 -21.39 -27.73
N THR A 2 -12.49 -21.96 -26.70
CA THR A 2 -12.62 -21.32 -25.39
C THR A 2 -11.20 -21.07 -24.87
N ARG A 3 -10.82 -19.80 -24.73
CA ARG A 3 -9.52 -19.43 -24.16
C ARG A 3 -9.55 -19.82 -22.69
N THR A 4 -8.74 -20.79 -22.28
CA THR A 4 -8.63 -21.18 -20.86
C THR A 4 -8.10 -19.98 -20.09
N LEU A 5 -8.88 -19.48 -19.13
CA LEU A 5 -8.52 -18.34 -18.29
C LEU A 5 -7.80 -18.83 -17.03
N LEU A 6 -7.09 -17.91 -16.36
CA LEU A 6 -6.60 -18.16 -15.01
C LEU A 6 -7.80 -18.45 -14.09
N ASN A 7 -7.66 -19.46 -13.23
CA ASN A 7 -8.60 -19.66 -12.14
C ASN A 7 -8.57 -18.42 -11.24
N HIS A 8 -9.76 -17.96 -10.86
CA HIS A 8 -9.91 -16.74 -10.11
C HIS A 8 -11.15 -16.76 -9.23
N ARG A 9 -11.16 -15.86 -8.25
CA ARG A 9 -12.28 -15.57 -7.38
C ARG A 9 -12.54 -14.06 -7.40
N ALA A 10 -13.76 -13.69 -7.79
CA ALA A 10 -14.23 -12.32 -7.77
C ALA A 10 -15.15 -12.10 -6.55
N GLU A 11 -14.95 -10.99 -5.83
CA GLU A 11 -15.69 -10.62 -4.61
C GLU A 11 -15.99 -9.12 -4.65
N GLY A 12 -17.11 -8.70 -4.04
CA GLY A 12 -17.55 -7.31 -4.01
C GLY A 12 -18.47 -6.91 -5.19
N PRO A 13 -19.02 -5.68 -5.19
CA PRO A 13 -19.94 -5.22 -6.22
C PRO A 13 -19.26 -5.10 -7.60
N GLU A 14 -19.92 -5.54 -8.68
CA GLU A 14 -19.35 -5.46 -10.03
C GLU A 14 -19.09 -4.02 -10.51
N SER A 15 -19.83 -3.05 -9.98
CA SER A 15 -19.68 -1.62 -10.27
C SER A 15 -18.60 -0.92 -9.42
N ALA A 16 -18.03 -1.60 -8.41
CA ALA A 16 -16.99 -1.03 -7.57
C ALA A 16 -15.65 -0.97 -8.31
N PRO A 17 -14.72 -0.07 -7.91
CA PRO A 17 -13.39 0.03 -8.51
C PRO A 17 -12.67 -1.33 -8.55
N PRO A 18 -12.17 -1.78 -9.71
CA PRO A 18 -11.52 -3.10 -9.82
C PRO A 18 -10.14 -3.14 -9.16
N LEU A 19 -9.89 -4.20 -8.39
CA LEU A 19 -8.61 -4.50 -7.77
C LEU A 19 -8.20 -5.95 -8.05
N LEU A 20 -7.11 -6.14 -8.77
CA LEU A 20 -6.55 -7.47 -9.05
C LEU A 20 -5.44 -7.81 -8.05
N LEU A 21 -5.49 -9.02 -7.49
CA LEU A 21 -4.56 -9.52 -6.48
C LEU A 21 -3.78 -10.73 -6.98
N GLY A 22 -2.47 -10.55 -7.19
CA GLY A 22 -1.54 -11.56 -7.68
C GLY A 22 -0.92 -12.42 -6.58
N PRO A 23 -0.76 -13.74 -6.78
CA PRO A 23 -0.22 -14.67 -5.79
C PRO A 23 1.32 -14.67 -5.79
N SER A 24 1.91 -15.37 -4.82
CA SER A 24 3.34 -15.73 -4.84
C SER A 24 3.54 -17.07 -5.58
N LEU A 25 4.74 -17.29 -6.13
CA LEU A 25 5.12 -18.59 -6.68
C LEU A 25 4.89 -19.70 -5.64
N GLY A 26 4.24 -20.78 -6.06
CA GLY A 26 3.94 -21.92 -5.20
C GLY A 26 2.77 -21.72 -4.25
N THR A 27 1.94 -20.69 -4.44
CA THR A 27 0.74 -20.42 -3.62
C THR A 27 -0.51 -20.37 -4.51
N SER A 28 -1.68 -20.29 -3.87
CA SER A 28 -2.96 -20.00 -4.54
C SER A 28 -3.53 -18.65 -4.10
N HIS A 29 -4.68 -18.28 -4.63
CA HIS A 29 -5.49 -17.14 -4.23
C HIS A 29 -5.85 -17.15 -2.73
N ALA A 30 -5.68 -18.30 -2.05
CA ALA A 30 -5.80 -18.44 -0.60
C ALA A 30 -4.82 -17.55 0.19
N LEU A 31 -3.70 -17.13 -0.42
CA LEU A 31 -2.75 -16.18 0.15
C LEU A 31 -3.44 -14.91 0.65
N TRP A 32 -4.54 -14.53 0.00
CA TRP A 32 -5.29 -13.32 0.24
C TRP A 32 -6.57 -13.53 1.06
N ASP A 33 -6.83 -14.72 1.61
CA ASP A 33 -8.08 -15.04 2.31
C ASP A 33 -8.39 -14.12 3.50
N LYS A 34 -7.36 -13.56 4.14
CA LYS A 34 -7.51 -12.63 5.29
C LYS A 34 -7.55 -11.14 4.89
N VAL A 35 -7.38 -10.82 3.60
CA VAL A 35 -7.26 -9.43 3.11
C VAL A 35 -8.36 -9.11 2.09
N ALA A 36 -8.62 -10.00 1.14
CA ALA A 36 -9.57 -9.75 0.07
C ALA A 36 -11.02 -9.51 0.54
N PRO A 37 -11.58 -10.25 1.52
CA PRO A 37 -12.93 -9.95 2.01
C PRO A 37 -13.06 -8.51 2.54
N GLU A 38 -12.04 -8.01 3.23
CA GLU A 38 -12.01 -6.65 3.79
C GLU A 38 -11.91 -5.56 2.71
N LEU A 39 -11.19 -5.81 1.62
CA LEU A 39 -11.12 -4.89 0.48
C LEU A 39 -12.38 -4.95 -0.39
N SER A 40 -13.05 -6.11 -0.44
CA SER A 40 -14.27 -6.31 -1.23
C SER A 40 -15.48 -5.52 -0.74
N ALA A 41 -15.39 -4.93 0.46
CA ALA A 41 -16.38 -3.99 0.97
C ALA A 41 -16.48 -2.71 0.12
N THR A 42 -15.38 -2.29 -0.52
CA THR A 42 -15.30 -1.06 -1.32
C THR A 42 -14.83 -1.28 -2.76
N HIS A 43 -14.28 -2.45 -3.07
CA HIS A 43 -13.68 -2.77 -4.38
C HIS A 43 -14.28 -4.03 -5.00
N ARG A 44 -14.22 -4.12 -6.32
CA ARG A 44 -14.40 -5.39 -7.03
C ARG A 44 -13.06 -6.13 -7.02
N VAL A 45 -12.88 -7.00 -6.05
CA VAL A 45 -11.61 -7.71 -5.83
C VAL A 45 -11.57 -8.98 -6.66
N VAL A 46 -10.53 -9.14 -7.49
CA VAL A 46 -10.29 -10.33 -8.30
C VAL A 46 -8.95 -10.95 -7.89
N ARG A 47 -9.00 -12.12 -7.26
CA ARG A 47 -7.81 -12.90 -6.92
C ARG A 47 -7.63 -14.01 -7.93
N TRP A 48 -6.40 -14.28 -8.36
CA TRP A 48 -6.12 -15.27 -9.40
C TRP A 48 -4.98 -16.20 -9.01
N ASP A 49 -4.93 -17.37 -9.64
CA ASP A 49 -3.87 -18.37 -9.46
C ASP A 49 -2.90 -18.38 -10.64
N LEU A 50 -1.60 -18.54 -10.37
CA LEU A 50 -0.60 -18.78 -11.42
C LEU A 50 -0.90 -20.07 -12.20
N PRO A 51 -0.48 -20.19 -13.47
CA PRO A 51 -0.53 -21.45 -14.22
C PRO A 51 0.00 -22.65 -13.41
N GLY A 52 -0.76 -23.74 -13.38
CA GLY A 52 -0.43 -24.95 -12.61
C GLY A 52 -0.46 -24.79 -11.09
N HIS A 53 -0.96 -23.68 -10.58
CA HIS A 53 -1.18 -23.44 -9.16
C HIS A 53 -2.67 -23.34 -8.86
N GLY A 54 -3.07 -23.73 -7.65
CA GLY A 54 -4.47 -23.67 -7.23
C GLY A 54 -5.38 -24.38 -8.23
N GLY A 55 -6.29 -23.64 -8.87
CA GLY A 55 -7.19 -24.17 -9.91
C GLY A 55 -6.78 -23.86 -11.35
N SER A 56 -5.70 -23.12 -11.59
CA SER A 56 -5.29 -22.71 -12.95
C SER A 56 -4.67 -23.88 -13.72
N ALA A 57 -5.06 -24.04 -14.98
CA ALA A 57 -4.51 -25.10 -15.83
C ALA A 57 -2.98 -24.92 -16.03
N PRO A 58 -2.20 -26.03 -16.03
CA PRO A 58 -0.74 -25.96 -16.11
C PRO A 58 -0.23 -25.60 -17.51
N ASP A 59 -0.99 -25.90 -18.56
CA ASP A 59 -0.63 -25.70 -19.97
C ASP A 59 -0.81 -24.25 -20.46
N LEU A 60 -1.18 -23.32 -19.56
CA LEU A 60 -1.26 -21.89 -19.87
C LEU A 60 0.10 -21.25 -20.16
N ILE A 61 1.19 -21.87 -19.69
CA ILE A 61 2.57 -21.49 -19.98
C ILE A 61 3.41 -22.76 -20.20
N GLY A 62 4.62 -22.59 -20.75
CA GLY A 62 5.58 -23.68 -20.93
C GLY A 62 7.02 -23.25 -20.65
N PRO A 63 8.00 -24.13 -20.88
CA PRO A 63 9.41 -23.83 -20.68
C PRO A 63 9.84 -22.53 -21.37
N GLY A 64 10.64 -21.72 -20.68
CA GLY A 64 11.07 -20.40 -21.18
C GLY A 64 10.00 -19.31 -21.11
N ALA A 65 8.90 -19.53 -20.37
CA ALA A 65 7.92 -18.50 -20.08
C ALA A 65 8.58 -17.27 -19.44
N THR A 66 7.97 -16.11 -19.66
CA THR A 66 8.41 -14.83 -19.15
C THR A 66 7.37 -14.23 -18.22
N VAL A 67 7.76 -13.21 -17.43
CA VAL A 67 6.79 -12.42 -16.66
C VAL A 67 5.80 -11.70 -17.58
N GLY A 68 6.18 -11.39 -18.82
CA GLY A 68 5.29 -10.82 -19.82
C GLY A 68 4.17 -11.78 -20.25
N ASP A 69 4.46 -13.07 -20.35
CA ASP A 69 3.43 -14.09 -20.63
C ASP A 69 2.41 -14.17 -19.50
N LEU A 70 2.87 -14.14 -18.25
CA LEU A 70 2.00 -14.08 -17.07
C LEU A 70 1.16 -12.79 -17.04
N ALA A 71 1.76 -11.65 -17.35
CA ALA A 71 1.05 -10.37 -17.46
C ALA A 71 -0.03 -10.41 -18.54
N ALA A 72 0.24 -11.03 -19.69
CA ALA A 72 -0.74 -11.20 -20.77
C ALA A 72 -1.93 -12.09 -20.34
N LEU A 73 -1.70 -13.10 -19.49
CA LEU A 73 -2.79 -13.90 -18.91
C LEU A 73 -3.65 -13.07 -17.94
N VAL A 74 -3.03 -12.21 -17.13
CA VAL A 74 -3.76 -11.29 -16.23
C VAL A 74 -4.60 -10.29 -17.03
N LEU A 75 -4.05 -9.72 -18.11
CA LEU A 75 -4.80 -8.83 -19.01
C LEU A 75 -5.96 -9.58 -19.68
N GLY A 76 -5.73 -10.81 -20.15
CA GLY A 76 -6.79 -11.64 -20.72
C GLY A 76 -7.91 -11.97 -19.73
N LEU A 77 -7.56 -12.18 -18.46
CA LEU A 77 -8.54 -12.32 -17.38
C LEU A 77 -9.32 -11.03 -17.17
N ALA A 78 -8.65 -9.88 -17.06
CA ALA A 78 -9.30 -8.58 -16.90
C ALA A 78 -10.28 -8.29 -18.05
N ASP A 79 -9.85 -8.50 -19.29
CA ASP A 79 -10.68 -8.32 -20.49
C ASP A 79 -11.93 -9.22 -20.46
N SER A 80 -11.78 -10.48 -20.05
CA SER A 80 -12.90 -11.42 -19.93
C SER A 80 -13.94 -11.02 -18.87
N LEU A 81 -13.53 -10.22 -17.88
CA LEU A 81 -14.38 -9.70 -16.81
C LEU A 81 -14.92 -8.29 -17.09
N GLY A 82 -14.63 -7.74 -18.28
CA GLY A 82 -15.00 -6.38 -18.68
C GLY A 82 -14.23 -5.29 -17.92
N ILE A 83 -13.04 -5.60 -17.41
CA ILE A 83 -12.23 -4.69 -16.60
C ILE A 83 -11.20 -3.99 -17.49
N GLU A 84 -11.48 -2.74 -17.86
CA GLU A 84 -10.59 -1.94 -18.71
C GLU A 84 -9.40 -1.38 -17.93
N ARG A 85 -9.60 -0.79 -16.75
CA ARG A 85 -8.53 -0.28 -15.87
C ARG A 85 -8.71 -0.83 -14.46
N PHE A 86 -7.61 -1.09 -13.76
CA PHE A 86 -7.64 -1.69 -12.42
C PHE A 86 -6.47 -1.25 -11.55
N ALA A 87 -6.70 -1.23 -10.23
CA ALA A 87 -5.62 -1.26 -9.26
C ALA A 87 -5.03 -2.68 -9.20
N TYR A 88 -3.73 -2.80 -8.94
CA TYR A 88 -3.07 -4.09 -8.88
C TYR A 88 -2.20 -4.22 -7.62
N ALA A 89 -2.32 -5.34 -6.91
CA ALA A 89 -1.40 -5.69 -5.83
C ALA A 89 -0.87 -7.12 -6.01
N GLY A 90 0.44 -7.33 -5.92
CA GLY A 90 1.04 -8.64 -6.17
C GLY A 90 2.14 -8.98 -5.18
N VAL A 91 2.22 -10.27 -4.80
CA VAL A 91 3.27 -10.79 -3.92
C VAL A 91 4.34 -11.50 -4.72
N SER A 92 5.62 -11.24 -4.47
CA SER A 92 6.74 -11.99 -5.10
C SER A 92 6.63 -12.02 -6.63
N LEU A 93 6.53 -13.18 -7.28
CA LEU A 93 6.28 -13.29 -8.72
C LEU A 93 5.05 -12.47 -9.19
N GLY A 94 3.96 -12.46 -8.41
CA GLY A 94 2.81 -11.59 -8.69
C GLY A 94 3.16 -10.10 -8.64
N GLY A 95 4.12 -9.70 -7.79
CA GLY A 95 4.66 -8.34 -7.76
C GLY A 95 5.49 -8.00 -9.01
N ALA A 96 6.28 -8.96 -9.51
CA ALA A 96 7.01 -8.82 -10.78
C ALA A 96 6.06 -8.66 -11.97
N VAL A 97 4.94 -9.41 -11.99
CA VAL A 97 3.86 -9.22 -12.96
C VAL A 97 3.29 -7.80 -12.87
N GLY A 98 3.09 -7.27 -11.66
CA GLY A 98 2.64 -5.90 -11.44
C GLY A 98 3.60 -4.83 -11.97
N LEU A 99 4.91 -5.00 -11.73
CA LEU A 99 5.95 -4.13 -12.29
C LEU A 99 5.94 -4.17 -13.83
N HIS A 100 5.83 -5.37 -14.42
CA HIS A 100 5.72 -5.53 -15.86
C HIS A 100 4.49 -4.84 -16.43
N LEU A 101 3.32 -5.02 -15.80
CA LEU A 101 2.09 -4.33 -16.20
C LEU A 101 2.23 -2.80 -16.12
N ALA A 102 2.83 -2.27 -15.06
CA ALA A 102 2.99 -0.82 -14.90
C ALA A 102 3.95 -0.19 -15.90
N VAL A 103 4.98 -0.94 -16.35
CA VAL A 103 5.94 -0.47 -17.36
C VAL A 103 5.39 -0.62 -18.79
N HIS A 104 4.74 -1.73 -19.10
CA HIS A 104 4.34 -2.06 -20.48
C HIS A 104 2.89 -1.72 -20.80
N HIS A 105 2.04 -1.61 -19.78
CA HIS A 105 0.61 -1.34 -19.87
C HIS A 105 0.14 -0.29 -18.85
N PRO A 106 0.82 0.87 -18.71
CA PRO A 106 0.43 1.90 -17.74
C PRO A 106 -0.99 2.43 -17.97
N GLU A 107 -1.52 2.29 -19.19
CA GLU A 107 -2.91 2.60 -19.50
C GLU A 107 -3.91 1.67 -18.81
N ARG A 108 -3.51 0.46 -18.39
CA ARG A 108 -4.38 -0.51 -17.72
C ARG A 108 -4.34 -0.41 -16.19
N VAL A 109 -3.25 0.12 -15.63
CA VAL A 109 -3.00 0.12 -14.18
C VAL A 109 -3.31 1.50 -13.58
N THR A 110 -4.20 1.56 -12.59
CA THR A 110 -4.53 2.82 -11.89
C THR A 110 -3.61 3.07 -10.68
N SER A 111 -3.22 2.01 -9.97
CA SER A 111 -2.26 2.03 -8.86
C SER A 111 -1.60 0.65 -8.71
N LEU A 112 -0.39 0.63 -8.16
CA LEU A 112 0.42 -0.58 -8.05
C LEU A 112 0.92 -0.80 -6.61
N ALA A 113 0.63 -1.96 -6.03
CA ALA A 113 1.28 -2.43 -4.80
C ALA A 113 2.18 -3.66 -5.07
N VAL A 114 3.47 -3.53 -4.78
CA VAL A 114 4.47 -4.59 -4.90
C VAL A 114 4.86 -5.08 -3.51
N ILE A 115 4.54 -6.33 -3.19
CA ILE A 115 4.68 -6.89 -1.85
C ILE A 115 5.72 -8.01 -1.87
N CYS A 116 6.74 -7.94 -1.02
CA CYS A 116 7.79 -8.97 -0.87
C CYS A 116 8.25 -9.53 -2.24
N SER A 117 8.74 -8.64 -3.09
CA SER A 117 9.09 -8.91 -4.50
C SER A 117 10.37 -8.15 -4.88
N SER A 118 10.70 -8.13 -6.17
CA SER A 118 11.87 -7.42 -6.69
C SER A 118 11.74 -7.11 -8.19
N ALA A 119 12.59 -6.19 -8.67
CA ALA A 119 12.79 -5.89 -10.08
C ALA A 119 13.72 -6.89 -10.78
N HIS A 120 14.42 -7.74 -10.03
CA HIS A 120 15.26 -8.85 -10.50
C HIS A 120 15.39 -9.88 -9.37
N PHE A 121 15.70 -11.13 -9.68
CA PHE A 121 15.75 -12.19 -8.66
C PHE A 121 17.14 -12.82 -8.51
N ASN A 122 18.18 -11.99 -8.43
CA ASN A 122 19.58 -12.40 -8.23
C ASN A 122 20.17 -13.24 -9.39
N GLY A 123 19.79 -12.89 -10.62
CA GLY A 123 20.25 -13.55 -11.84
C GLY A 123 19.54 -14.88 -12.13
N SER A 124 19.84 -15.48 -13.28
CA SER A 124 19.07 -16.61 -13.80
C SER A 124 19.41 -17.95 -13.12
N LYS A 125 20.69 -18.18 -12.83
CA LYS A 125 21.22 -19.48 -12.39
C LYS A 125 20.47 -20.13 -11.21
N PRO A 126 20.17 -19.45 -10.08
CA PRO A 126 19.45 -20.08 -8.97
C PRO A 126 18.03 -20.56 -9.36
N TRP A 127 17.40 -19.89 -10.32
CA TRP A 127 16.06 -20.25 -10.80
C TRP A 127 16.10 -21.36 -11.84
N GLU A 128 17.11 -21.37 -12.72
CA GLU A 128 17.38 -22.49 -13.64
C GLU A 128 17.62 -23.79 -12.86
N GLU A 129 18.50 -23.76 -11.85
CA GLU A 129 18.78 -24.91 -10.97
C GLU A 129 17.52 -25.36 -10.22
N ARG A 130 16.69 -24.43 -9.75
CA ARG A 130 15.42 -24.74 -9.10
C ARG A 130 14.42 -25.37 -10.07
N ALA A 131 14.34 -24.86 -11.30
CA ALA A 131 13.45 -25.38 -12.34
C ALA A 131 13.84 -26.82 -12.70
N GLU A 132 15.12 -27.09 -12.94
CA GLU A 132 15.64 -28.44 -13.20
C GLU A 132 15.38 -29.41 -12.04
N LEU A 133 15.58 -28.96 -10.79
CA LEU A 133 15.29 -29.75 -9.61
C LEU A 133 13.81 -30.13 -9.53
N VAL A 134 12.91 -29.16 -9.71
CA VAL A 134 11.46 -29.39 -9.63
C VAL A 134 10.96 -30.31 -10.74
N ARG A 135 11.46 -30.16 -11.97
CA ARG A 135 11.13 -31.08 -13.08
C ARG A 135 11.55 -32.52 -12.78
N ARG A 136 12.69 -32.71 -12.12
CA ARG A 136 13.22 -34.04 -11.78
C ARG A 136 12.57 -34.67 -10.55
N GLU A 137 12.33 -33.89 -9.50
CA GLU A 137 12.01 -34.41 -8.16
C GLU A 137 10.64 -33.97 -7.64
N GLY A 138 9.93 -33.11 -8.37
CA GLY A 138 8.68 -32.50 -7.94
C GLY A 138 8.88 -31.45 -6.82
N LEU A 139 7.79 -31.11 -6.14
CA LEU A 139 7.73 -30.01 -5.17
C LEU A 139 7.77 -30.43 -3.70
N ALA A 140 7.75 -31.73 -3.41
CA ALA A 140 7.61 -32.24 -2.04
C ALA A 140 8.70 -31.71 -1.10
N ALA A 141 9.97 -31.83 -1.48
CA ALA A 141 11.10 -31.36 -0.68
C ALA A 141 11.15 -29.82 -0.53
N LEU A 142 10.71 -29.10 -1.57
CA LEU A 142 10.60 -27.63 -1.52
C LEU A 142 9.49 -27.21 -0.55
N ALA A 143 8.37 -27.93 -0.51
CA ALA A 143 7.23 -27.67 0.37
C ALA A 143 7.59 -27.84 1.85
N GLU A 144 8.39 -28.86 2.18
CA GLU A 144 8.86 -29.09 3.57
C GLU A 144 9.63 -27.90 4.13
N ASN A 145 10.39 -27.21 3.28
CA ASN A 145 11.21 -26.06 3.66
C ASN A 145 10.55 -24.70 3.36
N ALA A 146 9.35 -24.67 2.77
CA ALA A 146 8.69 -23.44 2.37
C ALA A 146 8.35 -22.55 3.58
N ASN A 147 7.96 -23.14 4.71
CA ASN A 147 7.49 -22.39 5.88
C ASN A 147 8.55 -21.44 6.45
N SER A 148 9.81 -21.88 6.55
CA SER A 148 10.91 -21.07 7.10
C SER A 148 11.28 -19.88 6.21
N ARG A 149 11.00 -19.97 4.91
CA ARG A 149 11.15 -18.86 3.97
C ARG A 149 9.94 -17.93 3.99
N TRP A 150 8.74 -18.49 4.11
CA TRP A 150 7.50 -17.75 3.95
C TRP A 150 7.04 -17.00 5.19
N PHE A 151 7.38 -17.52 6.36
CA PHE A 151 6.88 -17.03 7.64
C PHE A 151 7.99 -16.93 8.67
N THR A 152 7.77 -16.08 9.66
CA THR A 152 8.67 -15.99 10.82
C THR A 152 8.54 -17.23 11.71
N PRO A 153 9.54 -17.53 12.58
CA PRO A 153 9.47 -18.67 13.49
C PRO A 153 8.18 -18.68 14.31
N GLY A 154 7.56 -19.86 14.44
CA GLY A 154 6.32 -20.05 15.20
C GLY A 154 5.02 -19.71 14.45
N PHE A 155 5.09 -19.27 13.19
CA PHE A 155 3.91 -19.02 12.35
C PHE A 155 3.87 -19.97 11.16
N THR A 156 2.66 -20.40 10.77
CA THR A 156 2.43 -21.23 9.59
C THR A 156 1.00 -21.06 9.07
N VAL A 157 0.82 -21.29 7.77
CA VAL A 157 -0.49 -21.43 7.14
C VAL A 157 -0.51 -22.77 6.40
N PRO A 158 -1.00 -23.85 7.02
CA PRO A 158 -0.86 -25.21 6.49
C PRO A 158 -1.39 -25.37 5.06
N ARG A 159 -2.51 -24.71 4.75
CA ARG A 159 -3.10 -24.70 3.41
C ARG A 159 -2.12 -24.22 2.33
N LEU A 160 -1.34 -23.17 2.58
CA LEU A 160 -0.40 -22.65 1.58
C LEU A 160 0.78 -23.62 1.35
N ILE A 161 1.19 -24.34 2.39
CA ILE A 161 2.23 -25.38 2.27
C ILE A 161 1.69 -26.57 1.47
N GLU A 162 0.42 -26.91 1.64
CA GLU A 162 -0.26 -27.92 0.83
C GLU A 162 -0.41 -27.48 -0.63
N ASP A 163 -0.84 -26.24 -0.87
CA ASP A 163 -0.90 -25.64 -2.22
C ASP A 163 0.47 -25.71 -2.91
N HIS A 164 1.56 -25.46 -2.18
CA HIS A 164 2.93 -25.57 -2.72
C HIS A 164 3.26 -26.99 -3.19
N ARG A 165 2.87 -27.97 -2.38
CA ARG A 165 3.14 -29.39 -2.65
C ARG A 165 2.35 -29.89 -3.86
N ASN A 166 1.15 -29.34 -4.05
CA ASN A 166 0.20 -29.77 -5.06
C ASN A 166 0.29 -28.99 -6.38
N ALA A 167 1.11 -27.94 -6.45
CA ALA A 167 1.34 -27.24 -7.71
C ALA A 167 1.97 -28.17 -8.75
N ASP A 168 1.67 -27.91 -10.02
CA ASP A 168 2.20 -28.68 -11.14
C ASP A 168 3.71 -28.41 -11.30
N PRO A 169 4.57 -29.45 -11.30
CA PRO A 169 6.02 -29.27 -11.37
C PRO A 169 6.50 -28.56 -12.65
N GLU A 170 5.92 -28.86 -13.81
CA GLU A 170 6.37 -28.25 -15.08
C GLU A 170 5.96 -26.78 -15.17
N ALA A 171 4.73 -26.45 -14.77
CA ALA A 171 4.28 -25.06 -14.72
C ALA A 171 5.02 -24.25 -13.64
N TYR A 172 5.35 -24.85 -12.49
CA TYR A 172 6.19 -24.23 -11.48
C TYR A 172 7.59 -23.94 -12.02
N ALA A 173 8.19 -24.89 -12.74
CA ALA A 173 9.49 -24.72 -13.37
C ALA A 173 9.45 -23.65 -14.48
N ALA A 174 8.37 -23.57 -15.27
CA ALA A 174 8.16 -22.48 -16.21
C ALA A 174 8.04 -21.11 -15.52
N CYS A 175 7.41 -21.03 -14.36
CA CYS A 175 7.41 -19.81 -13.54
C CYS A 175 8.81 -19.47 -13.01
N CYS A 176 9.66 -20.47 -12.74
CA CYS A 176 11.06 -20.24 -12.40
C CYS A 176 11.84 -19.70 -13.61
N ASP A 177 11.61 -20.20 -14.82
CA ASP A 177 12.17 -19.63 -16.06
C ASP A 177 11.80 -18.14 -16.20
N ALA A 178 10.54 -17.80 -15.89
CA ALA A 178 10.08 -16.40 -15.90
C ALA A 178 10.83 -15.51 -14.90
N LEU A 179 11.09 -16.01 -13.68
CA LEU A 179 11.91 -15.30 -12.70
C LEU A 179 13.37 -15.19 -13.13
N ALA A 180 13.90 -16.23 -13.79
CA ALA A 180 15.28 -16.27 -14.26
C ALA A 180 15.57 -15.20 -15.33
N ALA A 181 14.59 -14.98 -16.22
CA ALA A 181 14.67 -14.01 -17.31
C ALA A 181 14.26 -12.58 -16.91
N PHE A 182 13.74 -12.37 -15.70
CA PHE A 182 13.16 -11.09 -15.30
C PHE A 182 14.20 -10.11 -14.77
N ASP A 183 14.37 -9.00 -15.49
CA ASP A 183 15.09 -7.81 -15.04
C ASP A 183 14.40 -6.56 -15.58
N LEU A 184 13.88 -5.73 -14.68
CA LEU A 184 13.24 -4.45 -15.03
C LEU A 184 13.99 -3.23 -14.48
N ARG A 185 15.19 -3.40 -13.90
CA ARG A 185 15.91 -2.31 -13.20
C ARG A 185 16.06 -1.06 -14.05
N ASP A 186 16.49 -1.21 -15.30
CA ASP A 186 16.74 -0.09 -16.22
C ASP A 186 15.46 0.66 -16.63
N ARG A 187 14.30 0.05 -16.42
CA ARG A 187 12.98 0.58 -16.81
C ARG A 187 12.12 1.00 -15.63
N LEU A 188 12.58 0.80 -14.39
CA LEU A 188 11.89 1.27 -13.19
C LEU A 188 11.53 2.78 -13.25
N PRO A 189 12.40 3.68 -13.77
CA PRO A 189 12.06 5.11 -13.88
C PRO A 189 10.88 5.41 -14.82
N GLU A 190 10.48 4.46 -15.68
CA GLU A 190 9.32 4.62 -16.58
C GLU A 190 7.97 4.45 -15.85
N ILE A 191 7.97 3.86 -14.64
CA ILE A 191 6.74 3.64 -13.87
C ILE A 191 6.18 4.99 -13.40
N SER A 192 5.06 5.39 -14.00
CA SER A 192 4.37 6.65 -13.69
C SER A 192 3.17 6.51 -12.75
N VAL A 193 2.67 5.28 -12.57
CA VAL A 193 1.51 5.03 -11.70
C VAL A 193 1.88 5.16 -10.22
N PRO A 194 0.97 5.60 -9.33
CA PRO A 194 1.20 5.57 -7.89
C PRO A 194 1.64 4.17 -7.45
N THR A 195 2.76 4.08 -6.72
CA THR A 195 3.35 2.79 -6.35
C THR A 195 3.56 2.65 -4.83
N LEU A 196 3.02 1.58 -4.24
CA LEU A 196 3.30 1.15 -2.87
C LEU A 196 4.20 -0.09 -2.89
N LEU A 197 5.18 -0.11 -2.00
CA LEU A 197 6.10 -1.21 -1.80
C LEU A 197 5.96 -1.69 -0.35
N ILE A 198 5.69 -2.98 -0.14
CA ILE A 198 5.55 -3.57 1.20
C ILE A 198 6.59 -4.68 1.36
N ALA A 199 7.61 -4.45 2.20
CA ALA A 199 8.62 -5.46 2.51
C ALA A 199 8.33 -6.13 3.86
N GLY A 200 8.46 -7.45 3.92
CA GLY A 200 8.62 -8.16 5.20
C GLY A 200 10.04 -7.96 5.72
N ARG A 201 10.22 -7.42 6.93
CA ARG A 201 11.56 -7.15 7.50
C ARG A 201 12.42 -8.41 7.66
N GLN A 202 11.80 -9.59 7.74
CA GLN A 202 12.47 -10.87 7.93
C GLN A 202 12.44 -11.75 6.66
N ASP A 203 12.07 -11.19 5.52
CA ASP A 203 12.01 -11.91 4.24
C ASP A 203 13.42 -12.31 3.76
N PRO A 204 13.74 -13.61 3.67
CA PRO A 204 15.03 -14.06 3.15
C PRO A 204 15.04 -14.26 1.63
N ALA A 205 13.86 -14.32 0.98
CA ALA A 205 13.73 -14.60 -0.45
C ALA A 205 13.85 -13.32 -1.28
N THR A 206 13.22 -12.24 -0.81
CA THR A 206 13.36 -10.89 -1.36
C THR A 206 13.58 -9.90 -0.22
N PRO A 207 14.80 -9.84 0.34
CA PRO A 207 15.11 -8.96 1.46
C PRO A 207 14.70 -7.50 1.18
N PRO A 208 14.42 -6.68 2.21
CA PRO A 208 13.94 -5.31 2.03
C PRO A 208 14.76 -4.44 1.06
N ALA A 209 16.05 -4.72 0.90
CA ALA A 209 16.91 -4.07 -0.10
C ALA A 209 16.37 -4.14 -1.53
N HIS A 210 15.70 -5.24 -1.91
CA HIS A 210 15.10 -5.40 -3.24
C HIS A 210 13.99 -4.39 -3.51
N LEU A 211 13.15 -4.08 -2.51
CA LEU A 211 12.12 -3.06 -2.65
C LEU A 211 12.67 -1.64 -2.43
N ARG A 212 13.75 -1.46 -1.66
CA ARG A 212 14.45 -0.17 -1.58
C ARG A 212 15.02 0.25 -2.93
N GLU A 213 15.61 -0.68 -3.68
CA GLU A 213 16.08 -0.44 -5.05
C GLU A 213 14.94 0.09 -5.96
N ILE A 214 13.74 -0.48 -5.84
CA ILE A 214 12.56 0.01 -6.56
C ILE A 214 12.14 1.39 -6.05
N ALA A 215 12.12 1.59 -4.73
CA ALA A 215 11.74 2.87 -4.11
C ALA A 215 12.66 4.03 -4.53
N ASP A 216 13.94 3.74 -4.75
CA ASP A 216 14.94 4.73 -5.15
C ASP A 216 14.82 5.09 -6.65
N ALA A 217 14.35 4.16 -7.49
CA ALA A 217 14.21 4.36 -8.93
C ALA A 217 12.83 4.89 -9.36
N VAL A 218 11.75 4.52 -8.66
CA VAL A 218 10.36 4.89 -9.00
C VAL A 218 9.96 6.15 -8.23
N ALA A 219 9.80 7.27 -8.92
CA ALA A 219 9.54 8.57 -8.29
C ALA A 219 8.24 8.61 -7.44
N SER A 220 7.22 7.85 -7.83
CA SER A 220 5.93 7.75 -7.14
C SER A 220 5.90 6.73 -6.00
N ALA A 221 7.03 6.05 -5.72
CA ALA A 221 7.04 4.91 -4.82
C ALA A 221 7.09 5.29 -3.34
N THR A 222 6.35 4.53 -2.54
CA THR A 222 6.46 4.54 -1.08
C THR A 222 6.80 3.16 -0.58
N LEU A 223 7.81 3.07 0.30
CA LEU A 223 8.19 1.82 0.96
C LEU A 223 7.67 1.77 2.39
N VAL A 224 7.00 0.67 2.72
CA VAL A 224 6.62 0.27 4.07
C VAL A 224 7.32 -1.03 4.42
N GLU A 225 8.06 -1.05 5.52
CA GLU A 225 8.72 -2.26 6.03
C GLU A 225 7.97 -2.79 7.26
N LEU A 226 7.35 -3.96 7.12
CA LEU A 226 6.52 -4.56 8.15
C LEU A 226 7.36 -5.34 9.17
N PRO A 227 7.42 -4.92 10.45
CA PRO A 227 7.99 -5.74 11.50
C PRO A 227 7.13 -6.99 11.73
N GLY A 228 7.76 -8.14 12.00
CA GLY A 228 7.06 -9.40 12.25
C GLY A 228 6.51 -10.09 10.99
N ALA A 229 6.81 -9.58 9.80
CA ALA A 229 6.50 -10.21 8.53
C ALA A 229 7.76 -10.77 7.84
N SER A 230 7.61 -11.94 7.24
CA SER A 230 8.52 -12.53 6.25
C SER A 230 7.91 -12.40 4.83
N HIS A 231 8.17 -13.35 3.94
CA HIS A 231 7.82 -13.27 2.52
C HIS A 231 6.31 -13.21 2.22
N LEU A 232 5.47 -13.98 2.92
CA LEU A 232 4.02 -14.02 2.66
C LEU A 232 3.25 -13.06 3.59
N ALA A 233 3.57 -11.78 3.49
CA ALA A 233 3.05 -10.72 4.34
C ALA A 233 1.50 -10.65 4.42
N PRO A 234 0.72 -10.82 3.32
CA PRO A 234 -0.75 -10.78 3.40
C PRO A 234 -1.35 -11.85 4.30
N ALA A 235 -0.71 -13.03 4.40
CA ALA A 235 -1.15 -14.10 5.27
C ALA A 235 -0.67 -13.95 6.71
N GLN A 236 0.55 -13.41 6.91
CA GLN A 236 1.18 -13.28 8.21
C GLN A 236 0.75 -12.04 8.99
N CYS A 237 0.70 -10.88 8.33
CA CYS A 237 0.36 -9.59 8.92
C CYS A 237 -0.80 -8.92 8.16
N PRO A 238 -1.98 -9.58 8.05
CA PRO A 238 -3.07 -9.13 7.19
C PRO A 238 -3.57 -7.73 7.53
N ALA A 239 -3.66 -7.37 8.81
CA ALA A 239 -4.11 -6.05 9.24
C ALA A 239 -3.16 -4.93 8.76
N ALA A 240 -1.84 -5.13 8.88
CA ALA A 240 -0.87 -4.14 8.45
C ALA A 240 -0.83 -4.00 6.91
N VAL A 241 -0.96 -5.11 6.19
CA VAL A 241 -1.10 -5.10 4.72
C VAL A 241 -2.38 -4.39 4.29
N LEU A 242 -3.51 -4.68 4.95
CA LEU A 242 -4.81 -4.05 4.67
C LEU A 242 -4.74 -2.53 4.88
N THR A 243 -4.17 -2.07 6.00
CA THR A 243 -3.98 -0.64 6.27
C THR A 243 -3.18 0.03 5.15
N ALA A 244 -2.03 -0.56 4.78
CA ALA A 244 -1.17 0.01 3.74
C ALA A 244 -1.87 0.03 2.37
N LEU A 245 -2.58 -1.05 2.00
CA LEU A 245 -3.32 -1.13 0.74
C LEU A 245 -4.48 -0.16 0.67
N ARG A 246 -5.29 -0.02 1.73
CA ARG A 246 -6.40 0.96 1.77
C ARG A 246 -5.87 2.39 1.63
N ALA A 247 -4.82 2.74 2.38
CA ALA A 247 -4.21 4.06 2.28
C ALA A 247 -3.69 4.37 0.86
N HIS A 248 -3.23 3.36 0.13
CA HIS A 248 -2.69 3.52 -1.21
C HIS A 248 -3.76 3.52 -2.32
N ILE A 249 -4.67 2.55 -2.30
CA ILE A 249 -5.63 2.30 -3.39
C ILE A 249 -6.83 3.25 -3.27
N ASP A 250 -7.24 3.60 -2.06
CA ASP A 250 -8.38 4.47 -1.83
C ASP A 250 -8.05 5.97 -2.01
N GLY A 251 -6.87 6.29 -2.58
CA GLY A 251 -6.44 7.65 -2.83
C GLY A 251 -6.08 8.42 -1.57
N GLY A 252 -5.35 7.82 -0.61
CA GLY A 252 -5.01 8.46 0.66
C GLY A 252 -4.33 9.84 0.53
N ALA A 253 -3.67 10.13 -0.59
CA ALA A 253 -3.13 11.46 -0.87
C ALA A 253 -4.22 12.46 -1.27
N GLU A 254 -5.19 12.05 -2.08
CA GLU A 254 -6.31 12.88 -2.53
C GLU A 254 -7.32 13.09 -1.40
N ARG A 255 -7.75 12.01 -0.74
CA ARG A 255 -8.58 12.07 0.47
C ARG A 255 -7.87 12.81 1.59
N GLY A 256 -6.57 12.59 1.74
CA GLY A 256 -5.75 13.35 2.68
C GLY A 256 -5.67 14.83 2.31
N MET A 257 -5.58 15.17 1.03
CA MET A 257 -5.60 16.56 0.60
C MET A 257 -6.97 17.21 0.82
N GLU A 258 -8.07 16.49 0.56
CA GLU A 258 -9.44 16.91 0.87
C GLU A 258 -9.58 17.19 2.37
N VAL A 259 -9.23 16.23 3.24
CA VAL A 259 -9.29 16.42 4.69
C VAL A 259 -8.35 17.53 5.17
N ARG A 260 -7.13 17.64 4.60
CA ARG A 260 -6.21 18.73 4.89
C ARG A 260 -6.81 20.08 4.54
N ARG A 261 -7.53 20.19 3.43
CA ARG A 261 -8.23 21.42 3.01
C ARG A 261 -9.40 21.74 3.92
N GLU A 262 -10.20 20.76 4.29
CA GLU A 262 -11.29 20.93 5.26
C GLU A 262 -10.77 21.38 6.64
N VAL A 263 -9.65 20.79 7.10
CA VAL A 263 -9.08 21.04 8.43
C VAL A 263 -8.16 22.25 8.47
N LEU A 264 -7.40 22.59 7.43
CA LEU A 264 -6.47 23.74 7.43
C LEU A 264 -6.92 24.93 6.57
N GLY A 265 -7.89 24.72 5.67
CA GLY A 265 -8.44 25.72 4.77
C GLY A 265 -7.68 25.79 3.44
N ASP A 266 -8.42 25.98 2.33
CA ASP A 266 -7.87 25.98 0.97
C ASP A 266 -6.72 26.98 0.79
N ALA A 267 -6.89 28.22 1.22
CA ALA A 267 -5.88 29.26 1.08
C ALA A 267 -4.55 28.90 1.79
N HIS A 268 -4.61 28.15 2.89
CA HIS A 268 -3.39 27.67 3.56
C HIS A 268 -2.72 26.58 2.72
N VAL A 269 -3.49 25.59 2.28
CA VAL A 269 -2.99 24.45 1.49
C VAL A 269 -2.40 24.92 0.17
N ASP A 270 -3.06 25.83 -0.54
CA ASP A 270 -2.59 26.37 -1.82
C ASP A 270 -1.25 27.11 -1.66
N ARG A 271 -1.09 27.91 -0.59
CA ARG A 271 0.19 28.57 -0.29
C ARG A 271 1.30 27.55 0.03
N ALA A 272 0.97 26.46 0.72
CA ALA A 272 1.92 25.41 1.03
C ALA A 272 2.35 24.65 -0.24
N GLN A 273 1.42 24.36 -1.14
CA GLN A 273 1.69 23.71 -2.43
C GLN A 273 2.50 24.61 -3.37
N ALA A 274 2.16 25.90 -3.46
CA ALA A 274 2.90 26.85 -4.31
C ALA A 274 4.37 27.05 -3.86
N ARG A 275 4.68 26.76 -2.59
CA ARG A 275 6.04 26.78 -2.03
C ARG A 275 6.74 25.43 -2.08
N GLN A 276 6.09 24.39 -2.63
CA GLN A 276 6.68 23.08 -2.77
C GLN A 276 7.87 23.15 -3.74
N THR A 277 8.96 22.53 -3.34
CA THR A 277 10.17 22.38 -4.15
C THR A 277 10.40 20.89 -4.37
N PRO A 278 11.25 20.49 -5.35
CA PRO A 278 11.63 19.09 -5.50
C PRO A 278 12.18 18.48 -4.20
N PHE A 279 12.87 19.28 -3.38
CA PHE A 279 13.39 18.85 -2.07
C PHE A 279 12.27 18.54 -1.05
N THR A 280 11.23 19.38 -0.99
CA THR A 280 10.13 19.21 -0.04
C THR A 280 8.98 18.34 -0.56
N ALA A 281 9.03 17.94 -1.83
CA ALA A 281 7.94 17.25 -2.52
C ALA A 281 7.57 15.92 -1.83
N ARG A 282 8.56 15.07 -1.57
CA ARG A 282 8.38 13.77 -0.91
C ARG A 282 7.83 13.90 0.51
N PHE A 283 8.21 14.97 1.23
CA PHE A 283 7.73 15.22 2.59
C PHE A 283 6.26 15.70 2.61
N GLN A 284 5.88 16.58 1.67
CA GLN A 284 4.49 17.02 1.53
C GLN A 284 3.56 15.89 1.12
N ASP A 285 4.01 15.00 0.23
CA ASP A 285 3.27 13.79 -0.14
C ASP A 285 3.10 12.85 1.07
N PHE A 286 4.18 12.58 1.81
CA PHE A 286 4.13 11.77 3.04
C PHE A 286 3.11 12.31 4.06
N ILE A 287 3.16 13.61 4.37
CA ILE A 287 2.21 14.23 5.31
C ILE A 287 0.78 14.11 4.80
N SER A 288 0.55 14.36 3.50
CA SER A 288 -0.78 14.30 2.88
C SER A 288 -1.38 12.90 3.02
N ARG A 289 -0.60 11.85 2.74
CA ARG A 289 -1.08 10.46 2.84
C ARG A 289 -1.29 9.97 4.26
N TYR A 290 -0.33 10.20 5.15
CA TYR A 290 -0.36 9.59 6.48
C TYR A 290 -1.06 10.47 7.52
N ALA A 291 -0.64 11.73 7.65
CA ALA A 291 -1.28 12.60 8.64
C ALA A 291 -2.74 12.83 8.26
N TRP A 292 -2.99 13.25 7.02
CA TRP A 292 -4.33 13.65 6.61
C TRP A 292 -5.16 12.50 6.06
N GLY A 293 -4.55 11.61 5.27
CA GLY A 293 -5.23 10.48 4.64
C GLY A 293 -5.49 9.27 5.53
N GLU A 294 -4.79 9.14 6.66
CA GLU A 294 -4.95 8.02 7.61
C GLU A 294 -5.33 8.48 9.01
N ILE A 295 -4.53 9.35 9.64
CA ILE A 295 -4.77 9.73 11.04
C ILE A 295 -5.99 10.64 11.18
N TRP A 296 -6.16 11.66 10.32
CA TRP A 296 -7.32 12.56 10.41
C TRP A 296 -8.60 12.01 9.78
N THR A 297 -8.53 10.92 9.00
CA THR A 297 -9.68 10.20 8.41
C THR A 297 -10.17 9.05 9.27
N ASP A 298 -9.36 8.53 10.20
CA ASP A 298 -9.75 7.44 11.09
C ASP A 298 -10.96 7.85 11.96
N PRO A 299 -12.09 7.12 11.89
CA PRO A 299 -13.34 7.47 12.57
C PRO A 299 -13.32 7.20 14.08
N THR A 300 -12.27 6.57 14.62
CA THR A 300 -12.17 6.21 16.05
C THR A 300 -12.17 7.45 16.94
N LEU A 301 -11.66 8.59 16.46
CA LEU A 301 -11.77 9.90 17.10
C LEU A 301 -12.37 10.91 16.13
N SER A 302 -13.32 11.70 16.63
CA SER A 302 -13.89 12.82 15.88
C SER A 302 -12.84 13.90 15.60
N ARG A 303 -13.07 14.72 14.56
CA ARG A 303 -12.20 15.86 14.24
C ARG A 303 -12.10 16.87 15.38
N ARG A 304 -13.14 16.99 16.20
CA ARG A 304 -13.15 17.81 17.41
C ARG A 304 -12.12 17.30 18.42
N GLU A 305 -12.19 16.02 18.77
CA GLU A 305 -11.27 15.37 19.71
C GLU A 305 -9.83 15.44 19.21
N ARG A 306 -9.60 15.15 17.93
CA ARG A 306 -8.27 15.27 17.31
C ARG A 306 -7.71 16.69 17.39
N SER A 307 -8.56 17.71 17.23
CA SER A 307 -8.16 19.11 17.39
C SER A 307 -7.74 19.42 18.82
N MET A 308 -8.50 18.98 19.83
CA MET A 308 -8.15 19.17 21.25
C MET A 308 -6.79 18.54 21.61
N ILE A 309 -6.56 17.30 21.14
CA ILE A 309 -5.29 16.58 21.33
C ILE A 309 -4.14 17.32 20.63
N THR A 310 -4.36 17.77 19.39
CA THR A 310 -3.33 18.46 18.60
C THR A 310 -2.93 19.79 19.26
N LEU A 311 -3.90 20.60 19.71
CA LEU A 311 -3.62 21.85 20.43
C LEU A 311 -2.76 21.58 21.67
N THR A 312 -3.11 20.56 22.45
CA THR A 312 -2.35 20.15 23.65
C THR A 312 -0.91 19.78 23.30
N ALA A 313 -0.70 18.98 22.25
CA ALA A 313 0.62 18.55 21.82
C ALA A 313 1.49 19.72 21.32
N LEU A 314 0.91 20.66 20.56
CA LEU A 314 1.62 21.84 20.08
C LEU A 314 2.04 22.76 21.22
N VAL A 315 1.20 22.91 22.25
CA VAL A 315 1.56 23.66 23.47
C VAL A 315 2.68 22.96 24.23
N ALA A 316 2.61 21.65 24.40
CA ALA A 316 3.62 20.87 25.12
C ALA A 316 5.03 20.99 24.51
N HIS A 317 5.10 21.16 23.18
CA HIS A 317 6.37 21.30 22.46
C HIS A 317 6.75 22.76 22.12
N GLY A 318 5.93 23.75 22.50
CA GLY A 318 6.21 25.17 22.24
C GLY A 318 6.09 25.58 20.77
N HIS A 319 5.30 24.87 19.97
CA HIS A 319 5.11 25.11 18.53
C HIS A 319 4.00 26.14 18.28
N TYR A 320 4.19 27.38 18.75
CA TYR A 320 3.12 28.40 18.76
C TYR A 320 2.71 28.92 17.38
N ASP A 321 3.61 28.92 16.40
CA ASP A 321 3.27 29.28 15.01
C ASP A 321 2.28 28.28 14.40
N GLU A 322 2.52 26.99 14.64
CA GLU A 322 1.64 25.89 14.21
C GLU A 322 0.36 25.86 15.05
N LEU A 323 0.45 26.18 16.35
CA LEU A 323 -0.71 26.33 17.23
C LEU A 323 -1.70 27.36 16.68
N ALA A 324 -1.21 28.51 16.19
CA ALA A 324 -2.06 29.55 15.62
C ALA A 324 -2.88 29.02 14.43
N MET A 325 -2.28 28.18 13.59
CA MET A 325 -2.99 27.51 12.49
C MET A 325 -4.04 26.53 13.03
N HIS A 326 -3.69 25.72 14.03
CA HIS A 326 -4.59 24.72 14.57
C HIS A 326 -5.71 25.27 15.45
N VAL A 327 -5.60 26.49 15.98
CA VAL A 327 -6.74 27.20 16.60
C VAL A 327 -7.82 27.47 15.56
N ARG A 328 -7.46 27.97 14.37
CA ARG A 328 -8.41 28.14 13.24
C ARG A 328 -8.99 26.81 12.78
N ALA A 329 -8.14 25.78 12.69
CA ALA A 329 -8.56 24.42 12.36
C ALA A 329 -9.59 23.87 13.37
N ALA A 330 -9.36 24.10 14.66
CA ALA A 330 -10.26 23.67 15.73
C ALA A 330 -11.64 24.34 15.63
N ARG A 331 -11.68 25.64 15.30
CA ARG A 331 -12.92 26.37 15.02
C ARG A 331 -13.67 25.78 13.84
N ARG A 332 -12.99 25.51 12.72
CA ARG A 332 -13.59 24.84 11.53
C ARG A 332 -14.08 23.42 11.81
N ASN A 333 -13.40 22.68 12.68
CA ASN A 333 -13.84 21.38 13.17
C ASN A 333 -14.97 21.46 14.23
N GLY A 334 -15.41 22.68 14.56
CA GLY A 334 -16.61 22.96 15.35
C GLY A 334 -16.38 23.35 16.81
N LEU A 335 -15.14 23.42 17.31
CA LEU A 335 -14.90 23.82 18.71
C LEU A 335 -15.30 25.28 18.93
N THR A 336 -15.89 25.58 20.09
CA THR A 336 -16.16 26.97 20.52
C THR A 336 -14.89 27.62 21.11
N PRO A 337 -14.82 28.97 21.19
CA PRO A 337 -13.71 29.64 21.86
C PRO A 337 -13.58 29.21 23.32
N GLU A 338 -14.69 28.94 24.00
CA GLU A 338 -14.73 28.45 25.39
C GLU A 338 -14.14 27.04 25.50
N GLU A 339 -14.45 26.15 24.56
CA GLU A 339 -13.88 24.79 24.53
C GLU A 339 -12.37 24.82 24.25
N ILE A 340 -11.92 25.69 23.33
CA ILE A 340 -10.48 25.91 23.09
C ILE A 340 -9.83 26.45 24.37
N GLY A 341 -10.46 27.42 25.04
CA GLY A 341 -10.02 27.93 26.33
C GLY A 341 -9.90 26.84 27.41
N ALA A 342 -10.86 25.91 27.48
CA ALA A 342 -10.81 24.78 28.41
C ALA A 342 -9.63 23.83 28.13
N VAL A 343 -9.34 23.54 26.84
CA VAL A 343 -8.14 22.77 26.46
C VAL A 343 -6.86 23.48 26.91
N LEU A 344 -6.76 24.79 26.68
CA LEU A 344 -5.58 25.56 27.09
C LEU A 344 -5.43 25.66 28.61
N LEU A 345 -6.54 25.74 29.37
CA LEU A 345 -6.50 25.63 30.83
C LEU A 345 -5.93 24.28 31.29
N GLN A 346 -6.34 23.18 30.63
CA GLN A 346 -5.79 21.85 30.93
C GLN A 346 -4.27 21.81 30.73
N THR A 347 -3.74 22.49 29.70
CA THR A 347 -2.29 22.56 29.46
C THR A 347 -1.52 23.27 30.59
N ALA A 348 -2.15 24.19 31.34
CA ALA A 348 -1.48 24.86 32.45
C ALA A 348 -1.04 23.89 33.56
N VAL A 349 -1.78 22.78 33.73
CA VAL A 349 -1.49 21.74 34.73
C VAL A 349 -0.34 20.85 34.29
N TYR A 350 -0.32 20.42 33.02
CA TYR A 350 0.61 19.39 32.53
C TYR A 350 1.81 19.94 31.77
N CYS A 351 1.68 21.10 31.13
CA CYS A 351 2.73 21.77 30.37
C CYS A 351 3.28 23.00 31.12
N GLY A 352 2.60 23.43 32.18
CA GLY A 352 2.97 24.57 33.02
C GLY A 352 2.33 25.89 32.57
N VAL A 353 2.12 26.78 33.55
CA VAL A 353 1.48 28.10 33.35
C VAL A 353 2.16 28.96 32.27
N PRO A 354 3.51 29.04 32.16
CA PRO A 354 4.14 29.83 31.11
C PRO A 354 3.80 29.36 29.68
N ALA A 355 3.72 28.03 29.47
CA ALA A 355 3.35 27.46 28.18
C ALA A 355 1.88 27.77 27.85
N ALA A 356 0.99 27.64 28.85
CA ALA A 356 -0.42 27.98 28.71
C ALA A 356 -0.62 29.48 28.45
N ASN A 357 0.11 30.39 29.11
CA ASN A 357 0.03 31.83 28.85
C ASN A 357 0.37 32.16 27.39
N SER A 358 1.45 31.57 26.86
CA SER A 358 1.85 31.75 25.46
C SER A 358 0.79 31.20 24.50
N ALA A 359 0.18 30.07 24.85
CA ALA A 359 -0.91 29.47 24.09
C ALA A 359 -2.18 30.35 24.09
N PHE A 360 -2.56 30.91 25.24
CA PHE A 360 -3.70 31.83 25.38
C PHE A 360 -3.49 33.10 24.56
N ALA A 361 -2.30 33.71 24.62
CA ALA A 361 -1.97 34.87 23.81
C ALA A 361 -2.07 34.56 22.31
N THR A 362 -1.59 33.39 21.90
CA THR A 362 -1.69 32.93 20.51
C THR A 362 -3.13 32.72 20.07
N ALA A 363 -3.94 32.03 20.88
CA ALA A 363 -5.35 31.76 20.57
C ALA A 363 -6.18 33.04 20.54
N GLN A 364 -5.99 33.94 21.51
CA GLN A 364 -6.70 35.22 21.57
C GLN A 364 -6.46 36.06 20.33
N ARG A 365 -5.20 36.15 19.88
CA ARG A 365 -4.86 36.86 18.63
C ARG A 365 -5.59 36.25 17.43
N VAL A 366 -5.56 34.93 17.29
CA VAL A 366 -6.19 34.22 16.16
C VAL A 366 -7.71 34.37 16.17
N LEU A 367 -8.36 34.26 17.32
CA LEU A 367 -9.81 34.37 17.44
C LEU A 367 -10.29 35.80 17.14
N ALA A 368 -9.55 36.82 17.58
CA ALA A 368 -9.84 38.21 17.24
C ALA A 368 -9.67 38.51 15.74
N GLU A 369 -8.71 37.87 15.08
CA GLU A 369 -8.57 37.96 13.61
C GLU A 369 -9.78 37.37 12.87
N GLU A 370 -10.34 36.24 13.33
CA GLU A 370 -11.53 35.63 12.72
C GLU A 370 -12.81 36.46 12.92
N GLU A 371 -13.00 37.05 14.10
CA GLU A 371 -14.15 37.94 14.37
C GLU A 371 -14.12 39.23 13.53
N GLY A 372 -12.93 39.70 13.14
CA GLY A 372 -12.76 40.87 12.28
C GLY A 372 -13.05 40.63 10.80
N ASP A 373 -12.84 39.41 10.31
CA ASP A 373 -13.08 39.02 8.91
C ASP A 373 -14.58 38.77 8.64
N ASP A 374 -15.29 38.16 9.60
CA ASP A 374 -16.75 37.93 9.50
C ASP A 374 -17.57 39.23 9.50
N GLY A 375 -17.03 40.33 10.06
CA GLY A 375 -17.65 41.65 10.07
C GLY A 375 -17.49 42.46 8.78
N ALA A 376 -16.64 42.04 7.86
CA ALA A 376 -16.36 42.75 6.59
C ALA A 376 -17.14 42.18 5.38
N THR A 377 -17.80 41.03 5.54
CA THR A 377 -18.59 40.35 4.51
C THR A 377 -20.10 40.35 4.76
N GLY A 378 -20.58 41.12 5.75
CA GLY A 378 -22.00 41.24 6.14
C GLY A 378 -22.75 42.39 5.47
#